data_AF-A0A7V2YX72-F1
#
_entry.id   AF-A0A7V2YX72-F1
#
_cell.length_a   1.000
_cell.length_b   1.000
_cell.length_c   1.000
_cell.angle_alpha   90.00
_cell.angle_beta   90.00
_cell.angle_gamma   90.00
#
_symmetry.space_group_name_H-M   'P 1'
#
loop_
_entity.id
_entity.type
_entity.pdbx_description
1 polymer ?
#
loop_
_entity_poly.entity_id
_entity_poly.type
_entity_poly.pdbx_seq_one_letter_code
_entity_poly.pdbx_strand_id
1 'polypeptide(L)'
;MRDDVINAARRLAEHNASAEPNIMEVLLFPSEDEIRLVEVDPTCMPNEDIVSPYYYAPDNVEGIPFRFGIAMILPEEKGKIALPSRWGSWNDAVSIWRRGR
;
A
#
# COMPACT_ATOMS: atom_id res chain seq x y z
N MET A 1 1.51 8.64 12.47
CA MET A 1 2.05 8.82 11.11
C MET A 1 2.33 10.29 10.91
N ARG A 2 3.51 10.61 10.37
CA ARG A 2 3.86 11.98 9.98
C ARG A 2 3.18 12.39 8.67
N ASP A 3 2.89 13.68 8.52
CA ASP A 3 2.23 14.23 7.32
C ASP A 3 3.04 14.04 6.04
N ASP A 4 4.36 14.07 6.12
CA ASP A 4 5.25 13.86 4.97
C ASP A 4 5.20 12.42 4.44
N VAL A 5 5.13 11.42 5.33
CA VAL A 5 4.91 10.01 4.96
C VAL A 5 3.55 9.85 4.26
N ILE A 6 2.49 10.46 4.80
CA ILE A 6 1.14 10.39 4.22
C ILE A 6 1.11 11.04 2.82
N ASN A 7 1.73 12.20 2.66
CA ASN A 7 1.77 12.90 1.37
C ASN A 7 2.57 12.12 0.32
N ALA A 8 3.71 11.54 0.70
CA ALA A 8 4.48 10.67 -0.19
C ALA A 8 3.69 9.40 -0.57
N ALA A 9 3.01 8.78 0.39
CA ALA A 9 2.15 7.62 0.16
C ALA A 9 1.00 7.90 -0.81
N ARG A 10 0.35 9.06 -0.72
CA ARG A 10 -0.71 9.47 -1.67
C ARG A 10 -0.19 9.63 -3.08
N ARG A 11 0.97 10.26 -3.26
CA ARG A 11 1.60 10.40 -4.59
C ARG A 11 1.92 9.04 -5.20
N LEU A 12 2.48 8.14 -4.40
CA LEU A 12 2.76 6.77 -4.83
C LEU A 12 1.48 6.02 -5.21
N ALA A 13 0.43 6.14 -4.40
CA ALA A 13 -0.88 5.54 -4.69
C ALA A 13 -1.49 6.06 -6.00
N GLU A 14 -1.47 7.38 -6.23
CA GLU A 14 -1.96 8.00 -7.47
C GLU A 14 -1.14 7.57 -8.69
N HIS A 15 0.19 7.52 -8.57
CA HIS A 15 1.09 7.08 -9.63
C HIS A 15 0.81 5.62 -10.00
N ASN A 16 0.77 4.72 -9.02
CA ASN A 16 0.54 3.31 -9.25
C ASN A 16 -0.86 3.06 -9.82
N ALA A 17 -1.90 3.70 -9.30
CA ALA A 17 -3.25 3.56 -9.84
C ALA A 17 -3.41 4.12 -11.26
N SER A 18 -2.58 5.10 -11.65
CA SER A 18 -2.52 5.57 -13.04
C SER A 18 -1.77 4.60 -13.95
N ALA A 19 -0.75 3.90 -13.44
CA ALA A 19 0.04 2.93 -14.18
C ALA A 19 -0.68 1.57 -14.32
N GLU A 20 -1.47 1.19 -13.32
CA GLU A 20 -2.16 -0.09 -13.21
C GLU A 20 -3.68 0.10 -13.14
N PRO A 21 -4.38 0.07 -14.30
CA PRO A 21 -5.81 0.33 -14.40
C PRO A 21 -6.69 -0.75 -13.79
N ASN A 22 -6.20 -1.71 -13.01
CA ASN A 22 -7.03 -2.67 -12.28
C ASN A 22 -7.08 -2.39 -10.77
N ILE A 23 -6.16 -1.56 -10.23
CA ILE A 23 -6.14 -1.18 -8.81
C ILE A 23 -7.48 -0.52 -8.42
N MET A 24 -8.17 -1.13 -7.47
CA MET A 24 -9.47 -0.68 -6.98
C MET A 24 -9.35 0.25 -5.78
N GLU A 25 -8.33 0.05 -4.95
CA GLU A 25 -8.11 0.76 -3.70
C GLU A 25 -6.65 0.64 -3.27
N VAL A 26 -6.11 1.70 -2.65
CA VAL A 26 -4.79 1.67 -2.03
C VAL A 26 -4.95 2.01 -0.55
N LEU A 27 -4.43 1.12 0.29
CA LEU A 27 -4.50 1.16 1.75
C LEU A 27 -3.13 1.50 2.31
N LEU A 28 -3.07 2.48 3.20
CA LEU A 28 -1.86 2.86 3.93
C LEU A 28 -1.92 2.31 5.36
N PHE A 29 -0.87 1.60 5.76
CA PHE A 29 -0.69 1.13 7.13
C PHE A 29 0.21 2.08 7.93
N PRO A 30 0.00 2.18 9.26
CA PRO A 30 0.75 3.12 10.09
C PRO A 30 2.24 2.80 10.15
N SER A 31 3.08 3.80 9.92
CA SER A 31 4.51 3.84 10.31
C SER A 31 4.98 5.29 10.47
N GLU A 32 6.11 5.48 11.14
CA GLU A 32 6.74 6.81 11.32
C GLU A 32 7.93 7.05 10.37
N ASP A 33 8.45 5.99 9.76
CA ASP A 33 9.74 5.97 9.06
C ASP A 33 9.72 5.29 7.67
N GLU A 34 8.61 4.63 7.31
CA GLU A 34 8.44 3.97 6.01
C GLU A 34 6.99 4.04 5.54
N ILE A 35 6.79 3.90 4.23
CA ILE A 35 5.47 3.80 3.62
C ILE A 35 5.10 2.33 3.48
N ARG A 36 3.87 1.95 3.86
CA ARG A 36 3.38 0.58 3.82
C ARG A 36 2.04 0.54 3.08
N LEU A 37 2.07 0.14 1.82
CA LEU A 37 0.90 0.11 0.96
C LEU A 37 0.41 -1.31 0.71
N VAL A 38 -0.90 -1.47 0.75
CA VAL A 38 -1.59 -2.60 0.11
C VAL A 38 -2.46 -2.07 -1.02
N GLU A 39 -2.24 -2.61 -2.20
CA GLU A 39 -3.05 -2.38 -3.40
C GLU A 39 -4.05 -3.52 -3.54
N VAL A 40 -5.32 -3.17 -3.65
CA VAL A 40 -6.40 -4.13 -3.91
C VAL A 40 -6.59 -4.21 -5.41
N ASP A 41 -6.18 -5.32 -6.02
CA ASP A 41 -6.22 -5.54 -7.46
C ASP A 41 -6.82 -6.93 -7.76
N PRO A 42 -7.94 -7.02 -8.51
CA PRO A 42 -8.60 -8.30 -8.81
C PRO A 42 -7.84 -9.17 -9.83
N THR A 43 -6.74 -8.67 -10.39
CA THR A 43 -5.93 -9.36 -11.41
C THR A 43 -4.59 -9.86 -10.88
N CYS A 44 -4.24 -9.53 -9.63
CA CYS A 44 -3.02 -10.02 -9.01
C CYS A 44 -3.12 -11.52 -8.66
N MET A 45 -1.98 -12.13 -8.38
CA MET A 45 -1.95 -13.50 -7.87
C MET A 45 -2.37 -13.53 -6.40
N PRO A 46 -3.14 -14.55 -5.97
CA PRO A 46 -3.46 -14.73 -4.56
C PRO A 46 -2.18 -14.92 -3.76
N ASN A 47 -2.19 -14.43 -2.52
CA ASN A 47 -1.15 -14.72 -1.54
C ASN A 47 -1.50 -16.06 -0.84
N GLU A 48 -0.50 -16.76 -0.30
CA GLU A 48 -0.73 -18.05 0.37
C GLU A 48 -1.31 -17.85 1.78
N ASP A 49 -0.50 -17.30 2.69
CA ASP A 49 -0.89 -17.16 4.11
C ASP A 49 -0.77 -15.72 4.63
N ILE A 50 0.17 -14.96 4.07
CA ILE A 50 0.56 -13.64 4.52
C ILE A 50 0.80 -12.74 3.32
N VAL A 51 0.43 -11.47 3.46
CA VAL A 51 0.78 -10.44 2.47
C VAL A 51 2.30 -10.38 2.31
N SER A 52 2.78 -10.47 1.07
CA SER A 52 4.20 -10.44 0.74
C SER A 52 4.60 -9.11 0.07
N PRO A 53 4.97 -8.08 0.85
CA PRO A 53 5.37 -6.79 0.29
C PRO A 53 6.73 -6.84 -0.40
N TYR A 54 6.83 -6.17 -1.53
CA TYR A 54 8.11 -5.80 -2.15
C TYR A 54 8.58 -4.46 -1.59
N TYR A 55 9.83 -4.41 -1.12
CA TYR A 55 10.41 -3.21 -0.53
C TYR A 55 11.36 -2.50 -1.49
N TYR A 56 11.19 -1.18 -1.57
CA TYR A 56 11.98 -0.28 -2.40
C TYR A 56 12.79 0.67 -1.53
N ALA A 57 13.95 1.09 -2.03
CA ALA A 57 14.74 2.16 -1.42
C ALA A 57 14.03 3.52 -1.60
N PRO A 58 14.35 4.55 -0.79
CA PRO A 58 13.89 5.90 -1.03
C PRO A 58 14.22 6.37 -2.45
N ASP A 59 13.24 7.02 -3.09
CA ASP A 59 13.41 7.66 -4.39
C ASP A 59 13.23 9.18 -4.23
N ASN A 60 14.35 9.86 -4.00
CA ASN A 60 14.33 11.32 -3.83
C ASN A 60 14.05 12.07 -5.14
N VAL A 61 14.23 11.44 -6.31
CA VAL A 61 13.99 12.06 -7.61
C VAL A 61 12.48 12.19 -7.83
N GLU A 62 11.73 11.13 -7.50
CA GLU A 62 10.27 11.10 -7.58
C GLU A 62 9.58 11.67 -6.32
N GLY A 63 10.35 12.24 -5.39
CA GLY A 63 9.82 12.89 -4.19
C GLY A 63 9.27 11.92 -3.13
N ILE A 64 9.83 10.71 -3.04
CA ILE A 64 9.53 9.67 -2.06
C ILE A 64 10.76 9.45 -1.16
N PRO A 65 10.97 10.28 -0.12
CA PRO A 65 12.19 10.25 0.70
C PRO A 65 12.20 9.15 1.76
N PHE A 66 11.29 8.18 1.68
CA PHE A 66 11.12 7.09 2.64
C PHE A 66 11.32 5.75 1.96
N ARG A 67 11.79 4.74 2.70
CA ARG A 67 11.64 3.35 2.27
C ARG A 67 10.15 3.06 2.12
N PHE A 68 9.78 2.24 1.15
CA PHE A 68 8.39 1.87 0.97
C PHE A 68 8.22 0.39 0.63
N GLY A 69 7.20 -0.22 1.21
CA GLY A 69 6.75 -1.57 0.92
C GLY A 69 5.41 -1.53 0.23
N ILE A 70 5.27 -2.24 -0.89
CA ILE A 70 4.00 -2.36 -1.63
C ILE A 70 3.68 -3.84 -1.74
N ALA A 71 2.44 -4.19 -1.39
CA ALA A 71 1.92 -5.51 -1.64
C ALA A 71 0.60 -5.43 -2.42
N MET A 72 0.33 -6.44 -3.22
CA MET A 72 -0.95 -6.60 -3.90
C MET A 72 -1.76 -7.70 -3.23
N ILE A 73 -3.06 -7.50 -3.15
CA ILE A 73 -4.01 -8.51 -2.69
C ILE A 73 -5.25 -8.53 -3.57
N LEU A 74 -5.91 -9.68 -3.60
CA LEU A 74 -7.24 -9.81 -4.16
C LEU A 74 -8.29 -9.15 -3.24
N PRO A 75 -9.41 -8.66 -3.79
CA PRO A 75 -10.49 -8.06 -3.00
C PRO A 75 -11.00 -8.94 -1.85
N GLU A 76 -11.07 -10.26 -2.04
CA GLU A 76 -11.53 -11.22 -1.05
C GLU A 76 -10.56 -11.47 0.10
N GLU A 77 -9.27 -11.13 -0.07
CA GLU A 77 -8.22 -11.24 0.94
C GLU A 77 -8.23 -10.06 1.92
N LYS A 78 -8.78 -8.91 1.49
CA LYS A 78 -8.81 -7.68 2.30
C LYS A 78 -9.50 -7.93 3.64
N GLY A 79 -8.77 -7.67 4.73
CA GLY A 79 -9.27 -7.89 6.08
C GLY A 79 -9.19 -9.33 6.59
N LYS A 80 -8.75 -10.28 5.76
CA LYS A 80 -8.68 -11.71 6.10
C LYS A 80 -7.26 -12.25 6.10
N ILE A 81 -6.47 -11.90 5.10
CA ILE A 81 -5.09 -12.36 4.99
C ILE A 81 -4.22 -11.78 6.12
N ALA A 82 -3.25 -12.56 6.60
CA ALA A 82 -2.33 -12.08 7.62
C ALA A 82 -1.46 -10.94 7.08
N LEU A 83 -1.17 -9.96 7.95
CA LEU A 83 -0.26 -8.86 7.66
C LEU A 83 1.14 -9.17 8.22
N PRO A 84 2.21 -8.60 7.65
CA PRO A 84 3.53 -8.63 8.27
C PRO A 84 3.46 -8.09 9.69
N SER A 85 4.18 -8.72 10.63
CA SER A 85 4.07 -8.44 12.08
C SER A 85 4.28 -6.97 12.49
N ARG A 86 4.95 -6.17 11.65
CA ARG A 86 5.20 -4.75 11.89
C ARG A 86 4.15 -3.80 11.31
N TRP A 87 3.23 -4.29 10.48
CA TRP A 87 2.26 -3.45 9.75
C TRP A 87 1.02 -3.10 10.59
N GLY A 88 0.89 -3.65 11.79
CA GLY A 88 -0.29 -3.46 12.63
C GLY A 88 -1.43 -4.37 12.22
N SER A 89 -2.66 -3.86 12.27
CA SER A 89 -3.87 -4.61 11.92
C SER A 89 -4.62 -3.96 10.75
N TRP A 90 -5.53 -4.72 10.14
CA TRP A 90 -6.44 -4.19 9.12
C TRP A 90 -7.32 -3.03 9.61
N ASN A 91 -7.57 -2.93 10.91
CA ASN A 91 -8.34 -1.82 11.50
C ASN A 91 -7.54 -0.51 11.54
N ASP A 92 -6.22 -0.59 11.43
CA ASP A 92 -5.33 0.58 11.41
C ASP A 92 -5.12 1.12 9.99
N ALA A 93 -5.58 0.39 8.97
CA ALA A 93 -5.40 0.75 7.57
C ALA A 93 -6.30 1.93 7.18
N VAL A 94 -5.71 2.91 6.49
CA VAL A 94 -6.42 4.06 5.94
C VAL A 94 -6.49 3.95 4.43
N SER A 95 -7.70 4.01 3.87
CA SER A 95 -7.90 4.14 2.42
C SER A 95 -7.43 5.52 1.96
N ILE A 96 -6.34 5.56 1.21
CA ILE A 96 -5.73 6.83 0.73
C ILE A 96 -6.03 7.10 -0.74
N TRP A 97 -6.46 6.08 -1.48
CA TRP A 97 -6.92 6.18 -2.84
C TRP A 97 -7.98 5.11 -3.11
N ARG A 98 -9.01 5.44 -3.88
CA ARG A 98 -10.05 4.48 -4.30
C ARG A 98 -10.61 4.86 -5.66
N ARG A 99 -10.78 3.86 -6.52
CA ARG A 99 -11.38 4.07 -7.85
C ARG A 99 -12.78 4.64 -7.75
N GLY A 100 -13.03 5.71 -8.51
CA GLY A 100 -14.35 6.33 -8.64
C GLY A 100 -14.78 7.17 -7.43
N ARG A 101 -13.85 7.58 -6.56
CA ARG A 101 -14.06 8.58 -5.51
C ARG A 101 -13.11 9.75 -5.65
#